data_AF-A0A7S1FB76-F1
#
_entry.id   AF-A0A7S1FB76-F1
#
_cell.length_a   1.000
_cell.length_b   1.000
_cell.length_c   1.000
_cell.angle_alpha   90.00
_cell.angle_beta   90.00
_cell.angle_gamma   90.00
#
_symmetry.space_group_name_H-M   'P 1'
#
loop_
_entity.id
_entity.type
_entity.pdbx_description
1 polymer ?
#
loop_
_entity_poly.entity_id
_entity_poly.type
_entity_poly.pdbx_seq_one_letter_code
_entity_poly.pdbx_strand_id
1 'polypeptide(L)'
;QPCNVVHFLRYLNSTQHRMADAAGSLRAFHDGHQRGVGWLPPEDGLPDLVQHASLALAGLHFEVRHLDDALQAISESIRVAQEASDSSCLCGCLYMQSLVLLQAGHYAKAFARMRRCLHRAEALGLPMLQALCCLSI
;
A
#
# COMPACT_ATOMS: atom_id res chain seq x y z
N GLN A 1 -0.89 -18.98 -20.14
CA GLN A 1 -0.03 -18.29 -19.15
C GLN A 1 -0.95 -17.44 -18.28
N PRO A 2 -1.11 -17.69 -16.97
CA PRO A 2 -2.12 -16.99 -16.19
C PRO A 2 -1.63 -15.58 -15.88
N CYS A 3 -2.41 -14.60 -16.32
CA CYS A 3 -2.07 -13.19 -16.35
C CYS A 3 -1.97 -12.61 -14.93
N ASN A 4 -1.03 -11.68 -14.70
CA ASN A 4 -0.89 -10.91 -13.46
C ASN A 4 -2.20 -10.23 -13.00
N VAL A 5 -3.08 -9.88 -13.95
CA VAL A 5 -4.45 -9.40 -13.68
C VAL A 5 -5.30 -10.43 -12.94
N VAL A 6 -5.14 -11.73 -13.20
CA VAL A 6 -5.84 -12.81 -12.50
C VAL A 6 -5.37 -12.89 -11.04
N HIS A 7 -4.09 -12.61 -10.78
CA HIS A 7 -3.56 -12.55 -9.42
C HIS A 7 -4.04 -11.32 -8.65
N PHE A 8 -4.13 -10.15 -9.30
CA PHE A 8 -4.72 -8.94 -8.72
C PHE A 8 -6.24 -9.07 -8.48
N LEU A 9 -6.97 -9.69 -9.41
CA LEU A 9 -8.40 -9.98 -9.25
C LEU A 9 -8.66 -11.06 -8.19
N ARG A 10 -7.81 -12.10 -8.11
CA ARG A 10 -7.84 -13.06 -6.99
C ARG A 10 -7.56 -12.39 -5.67
N TYR A 11 -6.61 -11.45 -5.64
CA TYR A 11 -6.33 -10.62 -4.48
C TYR A 11 -7.58 -9.83 -4.05
N LEU A 12 -8.19 -9.04 -4.96
CA LEU A 12 -9.41 -8.28 -4.67
C LEU A 12 -10.57 -9.17 -4.17
N ASN A 13 -10.72 -10.35 -4.78
CA ASN A 13 -11.73 -11.33 -4.39
C ASN A 13 -11.43 -11.93 -2.99
N SER A 14 -10.18 -12.27 -2.70
CA SER A 14 -9.75 -12.83 -1.41
C SER A 14 -9.79 -11.83 -0.25
N THR A 15 -9.50 -10.55 -0.50
CA THR A 15 -9.67 -9.46 0.47
C THR A 15 -11.15 -9.25 0.82
N GLN A 16 -12.04 -9.36 -0.16
CA GLN A 16 -13.49 -9.25 0.06
C GLN A 16 -14.03 -10.41 0.91
N HIS A 17 -13.35 -11.56 0.90
CA HIS A 17 -13.75 -12.77 1.62
C HIS A 17 -12.89 -13.10 2.87
N ARG A 18 -11.97 -12.20 3.30
CA ARG A 18 -11.03 -12.41 4.43
C ARG A 18 -10.28 -13.75 4.37
N MET A 19 -9.94 -14.19 3.16
CA MET A 19 -9.30 -15.49 2.93
C MET A 19 -7.77 -15.39 3.10
N ALA A 20 -7.16 -16.39 3.76
CA ALA A 20 -5.73 -16.44 4.07
C ALA A 20 -4.78 -16.42 2.84
N ASP A 21 -5.30 -16.69 1.63
CA ASP A 21 -4.53 -16.78 0.39
C ASP A 21 -4.30 -15.43 -0.35
N ALA A 22 -4.84 -14.33 0.20
CA ALA A 22 -4.71 -13.00 -0.40
C ALA A 22 -3.25 -12.54 -0.54
N ALA A 23 -2.46 -12.78 0.52
CA ALA A 23 -1.04 -12.46 0.55
C ALA A 23 -0.23 -13.31 -0.44
N GLY A 24 -0.60 -14.59 -0.64
CA GLY A 24 0.06 -15.48 -1.60
C GLY A 24 -0.18 -15.07 -3.05
N SER A 25 -1.43 -14.70 -3.38
CA SER A 25 -1.78 -14.23 -4.72
C SER A 25 -1.09 -12.92 -5.07
N LEU A 26 -0.94 -12.02 -4.10
CA LEU A 26 -0.30 -10.74 -4.35
C LEU A 26 1.25 -10.78 -4.28
N ARG A 27 1.83 -11.68 -3.49
CA ARG A 27 3.26 -12.05 -3.63
C ARG A 27 3.56 -12.64 -5.00
N ALA A 28 2.71 -13.52 -5.52
CA ALA A 28 2.89 -14.08 -6.87
C ALA A 28 2.82 -12.99 -7.96
N PHE A 29 1.95 -11.99 -7.81
CA PHE A 29 1.92 -10.81 -8.67
C PHE A 29 3.23 -10.01 -8.60
N HIS A 30 3.74 -9.77 -7.40
CA HIS A 30 4.99 -9.05 -7.18
C HIS A 30 6.21 -9.81 -7.73
N ASP A 31 6.32 -11.11 -7.48
CA ASP A 31 7.40 -11.96 -8.00
C ASP A 31 7.33 -12.07 -9.54
N GLY A 32 6.13 -12.11 -10.10
CA GLY A 32 5.91 -12.08 -11.55
C GLY A 32 6.38 -10.77 -12.19
N HIS A 33 6.24 -9.64 -11.47
CA HIS A 33 6.73 -8.34 -11.89
C HIS A 33 8.26 -8.23 -11.78
N GLN A 34 8.86 -8.65 -10.65
CA GLN A 34 10.32 -8.62 -10.46
C GLN A 34 11.08 -9.51 -11.46
N ARG A 35 10.48 -10.61 -11.92
CA ARG A 35 11.10 -11.53 -12.88
C ARG A 35 11.04 -11.06 -14.34
N GLY A 36 10.50 -9.87 -14.62
CA GLY A 36 10.45 -9.32 -15.97
C GLY A 36 9.68 -10.19 -16.96
N VAL A 37 8.75 -11.02 -16.48
CA VAL A 37 7.95 -11.92 -17.32
C VAL A 37 6.82 -11.11 -17.98
N GLY A 38 7.21 -10.40 -19.04
CA GLY A 38 6.42 -9.91 -20.17
C GLY A 38 4.97 -9.49 -19.90
N TRP A 39 4.78 -8.22 -19.55
CA TRP A 39 3.77 -7.40 -20.21
C TRP A 39 4.40 -6.06 -20.56
N LEU A 40 4.24 -5.66 -21.82
CA LEU A 40 4.47 -4.29 -22.26
C LEU A 40 3.10 -3.59 -22.32
N PRO A 41 2.64 -2.91 -21.26
CA PRO A 41 1.71 -1.81 -21.39
C PRO A 41 2.43 -0.54 -21.83
N PRO A 42 1.71 0.45 -22.39
CA PRO A 42 2.30 1.71 -22.85
C PRO A 42 3.01 2.42 -21.69
N GLU A 43 4.11 3.09 -22.01
CA GLU A 43 5.24 3.47 -21.13
C GLU A 43 4.95 4.43 -19.95
N ASP A 44 3.69 4.67 -19.58
CA ASP A 44 3.32 5.69 -18.59
C ASP A 44 2.53 5.17 -17.36
N GLY A 45 2.28 3.85 -17.21
CA GLY A 45 1.29 3.35 -16.21
C GLY A 45 1.67 2.14 -15.33
N LEU A 46 2.88 1.59 -15.45
CA LEU A 46 3.36 0.46 -14.63
C LEU A 46 3.71 0.77 -13.17
N PRO A 47 4.36 1.90 -12.82
CA PRO A 47 4.72 2.17 -11.42
C PRO A 47 3.49 2.22 -10.51
N ASP A 48 2.37 2.73 -11.04
CA ASP A 48 1.10 2.82 -10.34
C ASP A 48 0.64 1.47 -9.77
N LEU A 49 0.83 0.35 -10.47
CA LEU A 49 0.36 -0.94 -9.91
C LEU A 49 1.23 -1.46 -8.77
N VAL A 50 2.56 -1.29 -8.84
CA VAL A 50 3.47 -1.92 -7.87
C VAL A 50 3.44 -1.22 -6.53
N GLN A 51 3.51 0.11 -6.52
CA GLN A 51 3.41 0.88 -5.27
C GLN A 51 2.07 0.65 -4.57
N HIS A 52 0.96 0.61 -5.33
CA HIS A 52 -0.36 0.31 -4.78
C HIS A 52 -0.51 -1.14 -4.34
N ALA A 53 0.10 -2.11 -5.05
CA ALA A 53 0.12 -3.51 -4.64
C ALA A 53 0.91 -3.72 -3.33
N SER A 54 2.09 -3.12 -3.19
CA SER A 54 2.88 -3.19 -1.95
C SER A 54 2.16 -2.50 -0.79
N LEU A 55 1.45 -1.40 -1.03
CA LEU A 55 0.61 -0.75 -0.02
C LEU A 55 -0.59 -1.64 0.38
N ALA A 56 -1.16 -2.37 -0.57
CA ALA A 56 -2.18 -3.38 -0.34
C ALA A 56 -1.67 -4.56 0.53
N LEU A 57 -0.45 -5.05 0.30
CA LEU A 57 0.19 -6.05 1.19
C LEU A 57 0.32 -5.53 2.61
N ALA A 58 0.74 -4.27 2.76
CA ALA A 58 0.87 -3.66 4.06
C ALA A 58 -0.47 -3.64 4.80
N GLY A 59 -1.57 -3.34 4.09
CA GLY A 59 -2.94 -3.43 4.63
C GLY A 59 -3.27 -4.82 5.15
N LEU A 60 -2.98 -5.86 4.36
CA LEU A 60 -3.20 -7.25 4.78
C LEU A 60 -2.37 -7.61 6.01
N HIS A 61 -1.06 -7.33 6.00
CA HIS A 61 -0.17 -7.62 7.12
C HIS A 61 -0.60 -6.87 8.39
N PHE A 62 -1.12 -5.65 8.25
CA PHE A 62 -1.70 -4.89 9.35
C PHE A 62 -2.94 -5.58 9.93
N GLU A 63 -3.87 -6.06 9.09
CA GLU A 63 -5.08 -6.78 9.53
C GLU A 63 -4.75 -8.08 10.28
N VAL A 64 -3.75 -8.83 9.83
CA VAL A 64 -3.29 -10.05 10.52
C VAL A 64 -2.29 -9.79 11.66
N ARG A 65 -2.08 -8.52 12.02
CA ARG A 65 -1.16 -8.05 13.09
C ARG A 65 0.32 -8.41 12.91
N HIS A 66 0.75 -8.67 11.69
CA HIS A 66 2.16 -8.84 11.34
C HIS A 66 2.81 -7.47 11.09
N LEU A 67 3.08 -6.73 12.17
CA LEU A 67 3.50 -5.33 12.07
C LEU A 67 4.85 -5.15 11.37
N ASP A 68 5.80 -6.07 11.56
CA ASP A 68 7.12 -6.00 10.90
C ASP A 68 7.01 -6.21 9.38
N ASP A 69 6.24 -7.22 8.95
CA ASP A 69 5.96 -7.46 7.53
C ASP A 69 5.21 -6.27 6.90
N ALA A 70 4.27 -5.66 7.64
CA ALA A 70 3.56 -4.47 7.19
C ALA A 70 4.52 -3.30 6.96
N LEU A 71 5.46 -3.05 7.88
CA LEU A 71 6.47 -2.00 7.73
C LEU A 71 7.40 -2.25 6.54
N GLN A 72 7.80 -3.50 6.31
CA GLN A 72 8.63 -3.86 5.17
C GLN A 72 7.88 -3.59 3.84
N ALA A 73 6.62 -4.00 3.74
CA ALA A 73 5.78 -3.75 2.56
C ALA A 73 5.53 -2.25 2.33
N ILE A 74 5.31 -1.47 3.39
CA ILE A 74 5.20 0.01 3.30
C ILE A 74 6.50 0.61 2.79
N SER A 75 7.64 0.16 3.30
CA SER A 75 8.95 0.69 2.91
C SER A 75 9.24 0.47 1.42
N GLU A 76 8.86 -0.71 0.91
CA GLU A 76 8.97 -1.01 -0.51
C GLU A 76 8.00 -0.18 -1.36
N SER A 77 6.76 0.00 -0.91
CA SER A 77 5.78 0.88 -1.56
C SER A 77 6.30 2.33 -1.64
N ILE A 78 6.91 2.84 -0.56
CA ILE A 78 7.54 4.17 -0.54
C ILE A 78 8.67 4.27 -1.55
N ARG A 79 9.55 3.26 -1.62
CA ARG A 79 10.69 3.24 -2.56
C ARG A 79 10.19 3.36 -4.00
N VAL A 80 9.23 2.53 -4.39
CA VAL A 80 8.66 2.52 -5.74
C VAL A 80 7.89 3.82 -6.02
N ALA A 81 7.08 4.31 -5.08
CA ALA A 81 6.34 5.56 -5.24
C ALA A 81 7.28 6.79 -5.35
N GLN A 82 8.45 6.77 -4.70
CA GLN A 82 9.47 7.79 -4.88
C GLN A 82 10.10 7.74 -6.28
N GLU A 83 10.43 6.54 -6.77
CA GLU A 83 10.96 6.34 -8.13
C GLU A 83 9.95 6.78 -9.19
N ALA A 84 8.66 6.54 -8.94
CA ALA A 84 7.55 6.94 -9.80
C ALA A 84 7.12 8.41 -9.64
N SER A 85 7.67 9.14 -8.65
CA SER A 85 7.18 10.46 -8.25
C SER A 85 5.69 10.53 -7.88
N ASP A 86 5.09 9.40 -7.45
CA ASP A 86 3.69 9.32 -7.03
C ASP A 86 3.51 9.86 -5.60
N SER A 87 3.21 11.15 -5.53
CA SER A 87 2.96 11.84 -4.27
C SER A 87 1.69 11.39 -3.55
N SER A 88 0.71 10.84 -4.28
CA SER A 88 -0.55 10.35 -3.72
C SER A 88 -0.35 9.02 -3.01
N CYS A 89 0.34 8.07 -3.64
CA CYS A 89 0.70 6.80 -3.00
C CYS A 89 1.62 7.00 -1.79
N LEU A 90 2.58 7.94 -1.87
CA LEU A 90 3.40 8.31 -0.72
C LEU A 90 2.57 8.84 0.45
N CYS A 91 1.52 9.60 0.17
CA CYS A 91 0.59 10.06 1.19
C CYS A 91 -0.16 8.87 1.83
N GLY A 92 -0.65 7.94 1.02
CA GLY A 92 -1.27 6.69 1.49
C GLY A 92 -0.32 5.83 2.35
N CYS A 93 0.96 5.73 1.98
CA CYS A 93 1.99 5.04 2.76
C CYS A 93 2.19 5.67 4.14
N LEU A 94 2.23 7.00 4.21
CA LEU A 94 2.37 7.72 5.48
C LEU A 94 1.17 7.48 6.41
N TYR A 95 -0.04 7.44 5.85
CA TYR A 95 -1.24 7.08 6.58
C TYR A 95 -1.16 5.63 7.11
N MET A 96 -0.85 4.66 6.26
CA MET A 96 -0.72 3.26 6.67
C MET A 96 0.35 3.06 7.74
N GLN A 97 1.50 3.71 7.61
CA GLN A 97 2.55 3.67 8.63
C GLN A 97 2.07 4.22 9.97
N SER A 98 1.22 5.26 9.96
CA SER A 98 0.63 5.82 11.18
C SER A 98 -0.30 4.83 11.87
N LEU A 99 -1.09 4.06 11.12
CA LEU A 99 -1.96 3.01 11.66
C LEU A 99 -1.15 1.88 12.30
N VAL A 100 -0.09 1.42 11.63
CA VAL A 100 0.84 0.42 12.19
C VAL A 100 1.44 0.92 13.51
N LEU A 101 1.86 2.19 13.57
CA LEU A 101 2.39 2.80 14.79
C LEU A 101 1.36 2.91 15.91
N LEU A 102 0.09 3.21 15.60
CA LEU A 102 -1.00 3.17 16.60
C LEU A 102 -1.16 1.76 17.16
N GLN A 103 -1.18 0.73 16.30
CA GLN A 103 -1.34 -0.66 16.72
C GLN A 103 -0.12 -1.17 17.52
N ALA A 104 1.07 -0.64 17.25
CA ALA A 104 2.29 -0.89 18.05
C ALA A 104 2.33 -0.12 19.38
N GLY A 105 1.35 0.74 19.68
CA GLY A 105 1.31 1.57 20.89
C GLY A 105 2.20 2.82 20.85
N HIS A 106 2.73 3.18 19.69
CA HIS A 106 3.59 4.36 19.49
C HIS A 106 2.77 5.62 19.16
N TYR A 107 1.80 5.97 20.01
CA TYR A 107 0.81 7.02 19.77
C TYR A 107 1.41 8.37 19.35
N ALA A 108 2.40 8.88 20.09
CA ALA A 108 3.01 10.18 19.78
C ALA A 108 3.63 10.24 18.38
N LYS A 109 4.32 9.17 17.97
CA LYS A 109 4.90 9.05 16.62
C LYS A 109 3.80 8.90 15.57
N ALA A 110 2.76 8.12 15.87
CA ALA A 110 1.63 7.92 14.99
C ALA A 110 0.90 9.24 14.68
N PHE A 111 0.53 10.01 15.70
CA PHE A 111 -0.14 11.31 15.51
C PHE A 111 0.73 12.31 14.77
N ALA A 112 2.04 12.35 15.04
CA ALA A 112 2.97 13.21 14.30
C ALA A 112 3.02 12.83 12.80
N ARG A 113 2.97 11.52 12.48
CA ARG A 113 2.90 11.03 11.09
C ARG A 113 1.55 11.33 10.46
N MET A 114 0.46 11.13 11.18
CA MET A 114 -0.90 11.41 10.74
C MET A 114 -1.09 12.89 10.39
N ARG A 115 -0.61 13.82 11.23
CA ARG A 115 -0.65 15.27 10.95
C ARG A 115 0.12 15.65 9.69
N ARG A 116 1.29 15.04 9.47
CA ARG A 116 2.07 15.25 8.23
C ARG A 116 1.32 14.71 7.01
N CYS A 117 0.67 13.56 7.15
CA CYS A 117 -0.18 12.99 6.11
C CYS A 117 -1.36 13.92 5.79
N LEU A 118 -2.04 14.46 6.81
CA LEU A 118 -3.15 15.40 6.64
C LEU A 118 -2.73 16.65 5.86
N HIS A 119 -1.65 17.34 6.28
CA HIS A 119 -1.16 18.52 5.56
C HIS A 119 -0.78 18.21 4.11
N ARG A 120 -0.22 17.03 3.85
CA ARG A 120 0.14 16.61 2.49
C ARG A 120 -1.10 16.25 1.66
N ALA A 121 -2.09 15.60 2.26
CA ALA A 121 -3.37 15.29 1.62
C ALA A 121 -4.18 16.56 1.32
N GLU A 122 -4.09 17.60 2.15
CA GLU A 122 -4.62 18.94 1.89
C GLU A 122 -3.94 19.58 0.68
N ALA A 123 -2.60 19.60 0.66
CA ALA A 123 -1.84 20.17 -0.46
C ALA A 123 -2.08 19.44 -1.80
N LEU A 124 -2.31 18.13 -1.75
CA LEU A 124 -2.58 17.30 -2.95
C LEU A 124 -4.07 17.25 -3.34
N GLY A 125 -4.97 17.83 -2.53
CA GLY A 125 -6.41 17.78 -2.81
C GLY A 125 -7.02 16.37 -2.72
N LEU A 126 -6.59 15.56 -1.74
CA LEU A 126 -7.03 14.17 -1.53
C LEU A 126 -8.06 14.09 -0.37
N PRO A 127 -9.35 14.39 -0.59
CA PRO A 127 -10.34 14.56 0.49
C PRO A 127 -10.60 13.27 1.27
N MET A 128 -10.52 12.10 0.63
CA MET A 128 -10.71 10.83 1.32
C MET A 128 -9.60 10.55 2.34
N LEU A 129 -8.34 10.84 1.98
CA LEU A 129 -7.20 10.69 2.90
C LEU A 129 -7.25 11.72 4.03
N GLN A 130 -7.70 12.95 3.75
CA GLN A 130 -7.92 13.96 4.78
C GLN A 130 -8.95 13.48 5.82
N ALA A 131 -10.12 13.00 5.35
CA ALA A 131 -11.16 12.48 6.22
C ALA A 131 -10.67 11.31 7.09
N LEU A 132 -9.94 10.36 6.49
CA LEU A 132 -9.36 9.22 7.22
C LEU A 132 -8.35 9.65 8.29
N CYS A 133 -7.50 10.63 7.99
CA CYS A 133 -6.55 11.19 8.97
C CYS A 133 -7.29 11.86 10.14
N CYS A 134 -8.34 12.64 9.85
CA CYS A 134 -9.13 13.33 10.88
C CYS A 134 -9.94 12.37 11.76
N LEU A 135 -10.43 11.26 11.24
CA LEU A 135 -11.12 10.22 12.03
C LEU A 135 -10.19 9.47 12.99
N SER A 136 -8.88 9.50 12.70
CA SER A 136 -7.86 8.72 13.41
C SER A 136 -7.04 9.57 14.40
N ILE A 137 -7.33 10.87 14.52
CA ILE A 137 -6.75 11.83 15.49
C ILE A 137 -7.76 12.03 16.63
#